data_AF-A0A654M1X7-F1
#
_entry.id   AF-A0A654M1X7-F1
#
_cell.length_a   1.000
_cell.length_b   1.000
_cell.length_c   1.000
_cell.angle_alpha   90.00
_cell.angle_beta   90.00
_cell.angle_gamma   90.00
#
_symmetry.space_group_name_H-M   'P 1'
#
loop_
_entity.id
_entity.type
_entity.pdbx_description
1 polymer ?
#
loop_
_entity_poly.entity_id
_entity_poly.type
_entity_poly.pdbx_seq_one_letter_code
_entity_poly.pdbx_strand_id
1 'polypeptide(L)'
;MDKAENPVNNDSSIPNFEDKILEKLFTQSNQQTPVTNDSELREILTDTMGSSNFEIALENLIVGGFVSRIGDTEYKITMNGIDEHIRRTGEGVLY
;
A
#
# COMPACT_ATOMS: atom_id res chain seq x y z
N MET A 1 -32.85 7.90 21.17
CA MET A 1 -32.04 6.80 21.73
C MET A 1 -32.50 5.59 20.95
N ASP A 2 -31.73 4.97 20.05
CA ASP A 2 -30.28 4.91 19.93
C ASP A 2 -29.86 4.87 18.47
N LYS A 3 -28.83 5.66 18.13
CA LYS A 3 -28.01 5.40 16.94
C LYS A 3 -27.11 4.23 17.31
N ALA A 4 -27.54 3.01 16.99
CA ALA A 4 -26.63 1.87 17.03
C ALA A 4 -25.64 2.04 15.88
N GLU A 5 -24.38 2.18 16.27
CA GLU A 5 -23.23 2.59 15.50
C GLU A 5 -22.99 1.63 14.33
N ASN A 6 -22.57 2.18 13.18
CA ASN A 6 -22.09 1.41 12.04
C ASN A 6 -21.11 0.33 12.55
N PRO A 7 -21.23 -0.93 12.11
CA PRO A 7 -20.16 -1.88 12.36
C PRO A 7 -18.90 -1.29 11.73
N VAL A 8 -17.93 -1.01 12.58
CA VAL A 8 -16.60 -0.53 12.25
C VAL A 8 -16.13 -1.30 11.03
N ASN A 9 -16.03 -0.62 9.88
CA ASN A 9 -15.35 -1.15 8.71
C ASN A 9 -13.96 -1.54 9.19
N ASN A 10 -13.73 -2.83 9.37
CA ASN A 10 -12.46 -3.37 9.78
C ASN A 10 -11.52 -3.19 8.59
N ASP A 11 -10.97 -1.99 8.47
CA ASP A 11 -10.14 -1.47 7.37
C ASP A 11 -8.73 -2.14 7.35
N SER A 12 -8.65 -3.36 7.86
CA SER A 12 -7.44 -4.10 8.26
C SER A 12 -7.20 -5.33 7.39
N SER A 13 -7.74 -5.39 6.18
CA SER A 13 -7.52 -6.50 5.26
C SER A 13 -6.18 -6.34 4.53
N ILE A 14 -5.49 -7.46 4.26
CA ILE A 14 -4.23 -7.45 3.50
C ILE A 14 -4.35 -6.74 2.14
N PRO A 15 -5.41 -6.95 1.34
CA PRO A 15 -5.60 -6.19 0.09
C PRO A 15 -5.64 -4.66 0.30
N ASN A 16 -6.24 -4.18 1.41
CA ASN A 16 -6.25 -2.75 1.71
C ASN A 16 -4.86 -2.20 2.06
N PHE A 17 -4.01 -3.02 2.69
CA PHE A 17 -2.63 -2.67 2.96
C PHE A 17 -1.82 -2.58 1.65
N GLU A 18 -2.01 -3.54 0.75
CA GLU A 18 -1.38 -3.51 -0.58
C GLU A 18 -1.76 -2.25 -1.35
N ASP A 19 -3.04 -1.86 -1.34
CA ASP A 19 -3.54 -0.67 -2.02
C ASP A 19 -2.93 0.62 -1.47
N LYS A 20 -2.89 0.77 -0.14
CA LYS A 20 -2.29 1.93 0.54
C LYS A 20 -0.77 2.02 0.29
N ILE A 21 -0.06 0.89 0.26
CA ILE A 21 1.37 0.85 -0.10
C ILE A 21 1.57 1.29 -1.55
N LEU A 22 0.80 0.73 -2.49
CA LEU A 22 0.88 1.09 -3.91
C LEU A 22 0.57 2.57 -4.14
N GLU A 23 -0.47 3.10 -3.50
CA GLU A 23 -0.83 4.52 -3.58
C GLU A 23 0.32 5.42 -3.11
N LYS A 24 0.93 5.11 -1.95
CA LYS A 24 2.07 5.89 -1.46
C LYS A 24 3.23 5.88 -2.45
N LEU A 25 3.64 4.69 -2.89
CA LEU A 25 4.78 4.57 -3.80
C LEU A 25 4.50 5.21 -5.16
N PHE A 26 3.25 5.17 -5.63
CA PHE A 26 2.80 5.86 -6.83
C PHE A 26 2.88 7.39 -6.68
N THR A 27 2.41 7.96 -5.57
CA THR A 27 2.51 9.42 -5.36
C THR A 27 3.97 9.91 -5.33
N GLN A 28 4.89 9.09 -4.84
CA GLN A 28 6.33 9.40 -4.82
C GLN A 28 7.04 9.09 -6.14
N SER A 29 6.44 8.34 -7.07
CA SER A 29 7.10 7.93 -8.32
C SER A 29 7.46 9.11 -9.23
N ASN A 30 6.81 10.26 -9.03
CA ASN A 30 7.06 11.50 -9.77
C ASN A 30 8.18 12.37 -9.15
N GLN A 31 8.79 11.95 -8.04
CA GLN A 31 9.85 12.68 -7.36
C GLN A 31 11.23 12.34 -7.94
N GLN A 32 12.21 13.23 -7.70
CA GLN A 32 13.57 13.09 -8.23
C GLN A 32 14.31 11.83 -7.70
N THR A 33 13.90 11.35 -6.51
CA THR A 33 14.33 10.09 -5.90
C THR A 33 13.10 9.31 -5.42
N PRO A 34 12.50 8.46 -6.27
CA PRO A 34 11.23 7.79 -5.98
C PRO A 34 11.44 6.55 -5.11
N VAL A 35 11.97 6.74 -3.91
CA VAL A 35 12.19 5.68 -2.92
C VAL A 35 11.50 6.05 -1.62
N THR A 36 10.87 5.06 -0.99
CA THR A 36 10.20 5.20 0.32
C THR A 36 10.77 4.17 1.28
N ASN A 37 10.91 4.53 2.55
CA ASN A 37 11.41 3.60 3.55
C ASN A 37 10.30 2.88 4.35
N ASP A 38 10.69 1.80 5.04
CA ASP A 38 9.82 0.99 5.91
C ASP A 38 8.99 1.82 6.91
N SER A 39 9.61 2.82 7.55
CA SER A 39 8.96 3.62 8.58
C SER A 39 7.87 4.51 7.99
N GLU A 40 8.13 5.11 6.83
CA GLU A 40 7.14 5.92 6.11
C GLU A 40 5.97 5.07 5.61
N LEU A 41 6.22 3.86 5.09
CA LEU A 41 5.16 2.96 4.65
C LEU A 41 4.25 2.52 5.81
N ARG A 42 4.83 2.20 6.97
CA ARG A 42 4.08 1.80 8.17
C ARG A 42 3.26 2.94 8.76
N GLU A 43 3.79 4.16 8.76
CA GLU A 43 3.09 5.34 9.28
C GLU A 43 1.73 5.57 8.59
N ILE A 44 1.69 5.38 7.26
CA ILE A 44 0.47 5.58 6.44
C ILE A 44 -0.61 4.56 6.75
N LEU A 45 -0.17 3.36 7.10
CA LEU A 45 -1.07 2.27 7.47
C LEU A 45 -1.56 2.41 8.91
N THR A 46 -1.15 3.48 9.63
CA THR A 46 -1.32 3.63 11.08
C THR A 46 -0.86 2.37 11.83
N ASP A 47 0.11 1.68 11.25
CA ASP A 47 0.49 0.34 11.66
C ASP A 47 1.72 0.40 12.57
N THR A 48 1.66 -0.33 13.67
CA THR A 48 2.77 -0.42 14.61
C THR A 48 3.82 -1.40 14.10
N MET A 49 5.10 -1.17 14.44
CA MET A 49 6.17 -2.13 14.14
C MET A 49 5.77 -3.55 14.58
N GLY A 50 5.77 -4.50 13.65
CA GLY A 50 5.51 -5.93 13.92
C GLY A 50 4.14 -6.47 13.51
N SER A 51 3.32 -5.73 12.78
CA SER A 51 2.09 -6.27 12.19
C SER A 51 2.40 -7.21 11.02
N SER A 52 1.90 -8.44 11.13
CA SER A 52 2.03 -9.46 10.07
C SER A 52 1.38 -9.04 8.76
N ASN A 53 0.34 -8.19 8.80
CA ASN A 53 -0.39 -7.79 7.61
C ASN A 53 0.43 -6.85 6.72
N PHE A 54 1.24 -5.96 7.32
CA PHE A 54 2.17 -5.13 6.56
C PHE A 54 3.22 -5.98 5.85
N GLU A 55 3.88 -6.89 6.58
CA GLU A 55 4.92 -7.73 6.00
C GLU A 55 4.36 -8.59 4.86
N ILE A 56 3.18 -9.18 5.06
CA ILE A 56 2.54 -10.01 4.04
C ILE A 56 2.15 -9.17 2.82
N ALA A 57 1.56 -7.99 3.02
CA ALA A 57 1.19 -7.11 1.90
C ALA A 57 2.42 -6.65 1.11
N LEU A 58 3.48 -6.23 1.81
CA LEU A 58 4.72 -5.81 1.17
C LEU A 58 5.38 -6.95 0.40
N GLU A 59 5.46 -8.15 1.01
CA GLU A 59 6.01 -9.34 0.36
C GLU A 59 5.19 -9.73 -0.87
N ASN A 60 3.85 -9.72 -0.79
CA ASN A 60 2.98 -9.99 -1.93
C ASN A 60 3.25 -9.03 -3.10
N LEU A 61 3.42 -7.74 -2.80
CA LEU A 61 3.73 -6.74 -3.81
C LEU A 61 5.13 -6.92 -4.44
N ILE A 62 6.10 -7.38 -3.66
CA ILE A 62 7.45 -7.70 -4.14
C ILE A 62 7.43 -8.95 -5.02
N VAL A 63 6.81 -10.04 -4.55
CA VAL A 63 6.67 -11.31 -5.28
C VAL A 63 5.85 -11.10 -6.56
N GLY A 64 4.82 -10.27 -6.52
CA GLY A 64 4.03 -9.85 -7.69
C GLY A 64 4.79 -8.95 -8.67
N GLY A 65 5.98 -8.47 -8.32
CA GLY A 65 6.79 -7.60 -9.16
C GLY A 65 6.27 -6.17 -9.26
N PHE A 66 5.38 -5.75 -8.36
CA PHE A 66 4.80 -4.41 -8.31
C PHE A 66 5.69 -3.42 -7.54
N VAL A 67 6.44 -3.94 -6.57
CA VAL A 67 7.38 -3.17 -5.74
C VAL A 67 8.76 -3.80 -5.83
N SER A 68 9.82 -2.99 -5.83
CA SER A 68 11.20 -3.45 -5.76
C SER A 68 11.88 -2.92 -4.52
N ARG A 69 12.56 -3.82 -3.78
CA ARG A 69 13.48 -3.48 -2.70
C ARG A 69 14.83 -3.04 -3.29
N ILE A 70 15.33 -1.88 -2.88
CA ILE A 70 16.56 -1.25 -3.41
C ILE A 70 17.69 -1.25 -2.39
N GLY A 71 17.34 -1.27 -1.10
CA GLY A 71 18.27 -1.41 0.03
C GLY A 71 17.64 -2.24 1.14
N ASP A 72 18.19 -2.21 2.34
CA ASP A 72 17.68 -3.01 3.46
C ASP A 72 16.25 -2.62 3.85
N THR A 73 15.89 -1.34 3.69
CA THR A 73 14.61 -0.77 4.13
C THR A 73 13.98 0.17 3.11
N GLU A 74 14.43 0.14 1.86
CA GLU A 74 14.01 1.10 0.82
C GLU A 74 13.29 0.40 -0.34
N TYR A 75 12.18 0.98 -0.76
CA TYR A 75 11.30 0.42 -1.79
C TYR A 75 10.96 1.46 -2.85
N LYS A 76 10.75 0.98 -4.07
CA LYS A 76 10.21 1.77 -5.18
C LYS A 76 9.10 1.01 -5.88
N ILE A 77 8.14 1.74 -6.44
CA ILE A 77 7.16 1.14 -7.35
C ILE A 77 7.83 0.76 -8.68
N THR A 78 7.44 -0.37 -9.26
CA THR A 78 7.84 -0.77 -10.61
C THR A 78 6.86 -0.22 -11.65
N MET A 79 7.16 -0.36 -12.94
CA MET A 79 6.18 -0.04 -13.98
C MET A 79 4.90 -0.90 -13.85
N ASN A 80 5.05 -2.21 -13.54
CA ASN A 80 3.91 -3.08 -13.30
C ASN A 80 3.10 -2.63 -12.08
N GLY A 81 3.76 -2.12 -11.04
CA GLY A 81 3.06 -1.57 -9.86
C GLY A 81 2.29 -0.31 -10.18
N ILE A 82 2.80 0.54 -11.07
CA ILE A 82 2.08 1.71 -11.59
C ILE A 82 0.83 1.27 -12.35
N ASP A 83 0.97 0.33 -13.29
CA ASP A 83 -0.15 -0.21 -14.08
C ASP A 83 -1.20 -0.86 -13.16
N GLU A 84 -0.77 -1.61 -12.15
CA GLU A 84 -1.65 -2.25 -11.17
C GLU A 84 -2.37 -1.22 -10.30
N HIS A 85 -1.68 -0.18 -9.82
CA HIS A 85 -2.32 0.90 -9.07
C HIS A 85 -3.39 1.62 -9.91
N ILE A 86 -3.07 1.93 -11.18
CA ILE A 86 -4.03 2.53 -12.13
C ILE A 86 -5.21 1.59 -12.39
N ARG A 87 -4.97 0.28 -12.53
CA ARG A 87 -6.03 -0.72 -12.71
C ARG A 87 -6.97 -0.78 -11.52
N ARG A 88 -6.43 -0.88 -10.29
CA ARG A 88 -7.23 -0.94 -9.05
C ARG A 88 -8.05 0.33 -8.81
N THR A 89 -7.49 1.50 -9.12
CA THR A 89 -8.19 2.78 -8.99
C THR A 89 -9.18 3.03 -10.13
N GLY A 90 -8.84 2.61 -11.35
CA GLY A 90 -9.71 2.72 -12.54
C GLY A 90 -10.90 1.76 -12.52
N GLU A 91 -10.74 0.57 -11.94
CA GLU A 91 -11.86 -0.36 -11.66
C GLU A 91 -12.83 0.20 -10.59
N GLY A 92 -12.42 1.20 -9.81
CA GLY A 92 -13.27 1.96 -8.89
C GLY A 92 -14.10 3.08 -9.53
N VAL A 93 -13.97 3.33 -10.85
CA VAL A 93 -14.66 4.41 -11.58
C VAL A 93 -15.69 3.87 -12.60
N LEU A 94 -16.03 2.58 -12.55
CA LEU A 94 -17.16 2.06 -13.30
C LEU A 94 -18.44 2.11 -12.46
N TYR A 95 -19.27 3.10 -12.83
CA TYR A 95 -20.68 3.41 -12.49
C TYR A 95 -20.93 4.52 -11.48
#